data_AF-A0A2N2NSU5-F1
#
_entry.id   AF-A0A2N2NSU5-F1
#
_cell.length_a   1.000
_cell.length_b   1.000
_cell.length_c   1.000
_cell.angle_alpha   90.00
_cell.angle_beta   90.00
_cell.angle_gamma   90.00
#
_symmetry.space_group_name_H-M   'P 1'
#
loop_
_entity.id
_entity.type
_entity.pdbx_description
1 polymer ?
#
loop_
_entity_poly.entity_id
_entity_poly.type
_entity_poly.pdbx_seq_one_letter_code
_entity_poly.pdbx_strand_id
1 'polypeptide(L)' 'MTKLSPLKRGVVIFIILGVLTAIEYYLGISDVPSILLWAIALIKMLLVLQFFMHINRVINPKKGGHE' A
#
# COMPACT_ATOMS: atom_id res chain seq x y z
N MET A 1 -6.34 -3.53 -21.59
CA MET A 1 -6.27 -3.52 -20.11
C MET A 1 -7.44 -2.70 -19.58
N THR A 2 -8.49 -3.34 -19.07
CA THR A 2 -9.70 -2.66 -18.55
C THR A 2 -9.32 -1.77 -17.37
N LYS A 3 -9.50 -0.45 -17.49
CA LYS A 3 -9.24 0.50 -16.40
C LYS A 3 -10.14 0.14 -15.23
N LEU A 4 -9.58 -0.39 -14.14
CA LEU A 4 -10.32 -0.63 -12.91
C LEU A 4 -10.77 0.73 -12.35
N SER A 5 -12.00 0.81 -11.87
CA SER A 5 -12.49 2.04 -11.23
C SER A 5 -11.56 2.41 -10.06
N PRO A 6 -11.34 3.70 -9.78
CA PRO A 6 -10.47 4.14 -8.68
C PRO A 6 -10.83 3.46 -7.35
N LEU A 7 -12.13 3.26 -7.11
CA LEU A 7 -12.65 2.54 -5.96
C LEU A 7 -12.20 1.06 -5.95
N LYS A 8 -12.38 0.34 -7.06
CA LYS A 8 -11.98 -1.07 -7.16
C LYS A 8 -10.47 -1.24 -6.99
N ARG A 9 -9.66 -0.31 -7.51
CA ARG A 9 -8.21 -0.28 -7.29
C ARG A 9 -7.88 -0.11 -5.81
N GLY A 10 -8.51 0.85 -5.12
CA GLY A 10 -8.30 1.08 -3.69
C GLY A 10 -8.64 -0.15 -2.84
N VAL A 11 -9.79 -0.78 -3.10
CA VAL A 11 -10.23 -2.00 -2.39
C VAL A 11 -9.26 -3.16 -2.60
N VAL A 12 -8.77 -3.37 -3.83
CA VAL A 12 -7.80 -4.44 -4.11
C VAL A 12 -6.49 -4.21 -3.34
N ILE A 13 -5.96 -2.98 -3.32
CA ILE A 13 -4.73 -2.68 -2.57
C ILE A 13 -4.98 -2.83 -1.05
N PHE A 14 -6.16 -2.44 -0.56
CA PHE A 14 -6.53 -2.60 0.84
C PHE A 14 -6.53 -4.08 1.25
N ILE A 15 -7.09 -4.96 0.43
CA ILE A 15 -7.07 -6.41 0.68
C ILE A 15 -5.63 -6.93 0.68
N ILE A 16 -4.78 -6.51 -0.26
CA ILE A 16 -3.36 -6.89 -0.30
C ILE A 16 -2.64 -6.46 0.98
N LEU A 17 -2.87 -5.24 1.46
CA LEU A 17 -2.32 -4.76 2.74
C LEU A 17 -2.82 -5.59 3.93
N GLY A 18 -4.10 -5.97 3.94
CA GLY A 18 -4.68 -6.85 4.96
C GLY A 18 -3.98 -8.22 4.99
N VAL A 19 -3.81 -8.85 3.83
CA VAL A 19 -3.09 -10.13 3.72
C VAL A 19 -1.64 -10.00 4.18
N LEU A 20 -0.94 -8.95 3.76
CA LEU A 20 0.45 -8.70 4.16
C LEU A 20 0.58 -8.49 5.68
N THR A 21 -0.44 -7.90 6.30
CA THR A 21 -0.52 -7.71 7.76
C THR A 21 -0.75 -9.03 8.49
N ALA A 22 -1.62 -9.90 7.96
CA ALA A 22 -1.81 -11.24 8.51
C ALA A 22 -0.54 -12.09 8.45
N ILE A 23 0.21 -12.01 7.33
CA ILE A 23 1.51 -12.67 7.17
C ILE A 23 2.52 -12.14 8.19
N GLU A 24 2.63 -10.82 8.34
CA GLU A 24 3.52 -10.21 9.33
C GLU A 24 3.19 -10.65 10.76
N TYR A 25 1.91 -10.70 11.12
CA TYR A 25 1.47 -11.18 12.43
C TYR A 25 1.90 -12.63 12.67
N TYR A 26 1.66 -13.51 11.70
CA TYR A 26 2.08 -14.91 11.79
C TYR A 26 3.60 -15.06 11.93
N LEU A 27 4.36 -14.29 11.14
CA LEU A 27 5.81 -14.24 11.23
C LEU A 27 6.28 -13.75 12.61
N GLY A 28 5.64 -12.71 13.15
CA GLY A 28 5.93 -12.16 14.46
C GLY A 28 5.71 -13.16 15.61
N ILE A 29 4.74 -14.06 15.48
CA ILE A 29 4.54 -15.15 16.45
C ILE A 29 5.57 -16.27 16.29
N SER A 30 6.12 -16.45 15.09
CA SER A 30 7.05 -17.55 14.77
C SER A 30 8.51 -17.23 15.11
N ASP A 31 8.78 -16.20 15.92
CA ASP A 31 10.12 -15.73 16.33
C ASP A 31 11.10 -15.54 15.16
N VAL A 32 10.60 -15.10 13.99
CA VAL A 32 11.48 -14.83 12.86
C VAL A 32 12.37 -13.60 13.12
N PRO A 33 13.53 -13.50 12.44
CA PRO A 33 14.40 -12.34 12.57
C PRO A 33 13.66 -11.02 12.30
N SER A 34 13.80 -10.04 13.19
CA SER A 34 13.10 -8.76 13.12
C SER A 34 13.36 -8.00 11.82
N ILE A 35 14.47 -8.26 11.15
CA ILE A 35 14.79 -7.68 9.83
C ILE A 35 13.74 -8.03 8.76
N LEU A 36 13.12 -9.21 8.82
CA LEU A 36 12.05 -9.59 7.91
C LEU A 36 10.77 -8.79 8.17
N LEU A 37 10.45 -8.53 9.44
CA LEU A 37 9.31 -7.69 9.82
C LEU A 37 9.52 -6.24 9.36
N TRP A 38 10.74 -5.72 9.51
CA TRP A 38 11.11 -4.40 8.98
C TRP A 38 10.97 -4.31 7.46
N ALA A 39 11.39 -5.34 6.72
CA ALA A 39 11.20 -5.38 5.28
C ALA A 39 9.71 -5.33 4.89
N ILE A 40 8.86 -6.11 5.58
CA ILE A 40 7.41 -6.10 5.36
C ILE A 40 6.80 -4.74 5.70
N ALA A 41 7.23 -4.11 6.80
CA ALA A 41 6.80 -2.78 7.20
C ALA A 41 7.13 -1.72 6.12
N LEU A 42 8.33 -1.76 5.54
CA LEU A 42 8.72 -0.84 4.46
C LEU A 42 7.90 -1.05 3.18
N ILE A 43 7.59 -2.29 2.83
CA ILE A 43 6.73 -2.60 1.67
C ILE A 43 5.32 -2.04 1.88
N LYS A 44 4.74 -2.24 3.07
CA LYS A 44 3.41 -1.67 3.41
C LYS A 44 3.44 -0.16 3.35
N MET A 45 4.46 0.48 3.93
CA MET A 45 4.63 1.92 3.86
C MET A 45 4.60 2.40 2.41
N LEU A 46 5.41 1.79 1.52
CA LEU A 46 5.45 2.16 0.11
C LEU A 46 4.09 2.03 -0.58
N LEU A 47 3.37 0.93 -0.35
CA LEU A 47 2.03 0.71 -0.90
C LEU A 47 1.04 1.78 -0.41
N VAL A 48 1.06 2.12 0.88
CA VAL A 48 0.20 3.17 1.43
C VAL A 48 0.54 4.53 0.81
N LEU A 49 1.83 4.84 0.71
CA LEU A 49 2.33 6.10 0.14
C LEU A 49 2.01 6.26 -1.35
N GLN A 50 1.88 5.17 -2.11
CA GLN A 50 1.60 5.24 -3.55
C GLN A 50 0.10 5.22 -3.87
N PHE A 51 -0.68 4.44 -3.13
CA PHE A 51 -2.07 4.15 -3.50
C PHE A 51 -3.10 4.87 -2.64
N PHE A 52 -2.79 5.20 -1.39
CA PHE A 52 -3.70 5.87 -0.48
C PHE A 52 -3.32 7.33 -0.27
N MET A 53 -2.05 7.60 0.01
CA MET A 53 -1.53 8.97 -0.02
C MET A 53 -1.27 9.31 -1.47
N HIS A 54 -2.05 10.22 -2.06
CA HIS A 54 -1.86 10.64 -3.44
C HIS A 54 -0.64 11.57 -3.53
N ILE A 55 0.55 11.07 -3.19
CA ILE A 55 1.81 11.84 -3.13
C ILE A 55 2.07 12.55 -4.45
N ASN A 56 1.78 11.89 -5.57
CA ASN A 56 1.90 12.51 -6.89
C ASN A 56 1.01 13.75 -7.07
N ARG A 57 -0.16 13.79 -6.42
CA ARG A 57 -1.07 14.95 -6.45
C ARG A 57 -0.56 16.08 -5.55
N VAL A 58 0.08 15.75 -4.42
CA VAL A 58 0.68 16.73 -3.50
C VAL A 58 1.94 17.35 -4.10
N ILE A 59 2.78 16.54 -4.76
CA ILE A 59 4.05 16.99 -5.36
C ILE A 59 3.81 17.73 -6.69
N ASN A 60 2.80 17.35 -7.47
CA ASN A 60 2.43 18.03 -8.73
C ASN A 60 1.01 18.61 -8.67
N PRO A 61 0.80 19.72 -7.94
CA PRO A 61 -0.51 20.34 -7.80
C PRO A 61 -1.08 20.87 -9.13
N LYS A 62 -0.25 21.10 -10.15
CA LYS A 62 -0.66 21.62 -11.47
C LYS A 62 -1.42 20.61 -12.36
N LYS A 63 -1.51 19.33 -11.99
CA LYS A 63 -2.34 18.32 -12.68
C LYS A 63 -3.74 18.15 -12.06
N GLY A 64 -4.19 19.12 -11.27
CA GLY A 64 -5.53 19.20 -10.68
C GLY A 64 -6.45 20.20 -11.38
N GLY A 65 -6.15 20.59 -12.62
CA GLY A 65 -7.04 21.43 -13.43
C GLY A 65 -8.19 20.59 -13.96
N HIS A 66 -9.41 21.01 -13.65
CA HIS A 66 -10.64 20.49 -14.24
C HIS A 66 -10.50 20.50 -15.77
N GLU A 67 -10.80 19.36 -16.40
CA GLU A 67 -11.35 19.36 -17.76
C GLU A 67 -12.87 19.40 -17.67
#